data_AF-A0A0Q7B602-F1
#
_entry.id   AF-A0A0Q7B602-F1
#
_cell.length_a   1.000
_cell.length_b   1.000
_cell.length_c   1.000
_cell.angle_alpha   90.00
_cell.angle_beta   90.00
_cell.angle_gamma   90.00
#
_symmetry.space_group_name_H-M   'P 1'
#
loop_
_entity.id
_entity.type
_entity.pdbx_description
1 polymer ?
#
loop_
_entity_poly.entity_id
_entity_poly.type
_entity_poly.pdbx_seq_one_letter_code
_entity_poly.pdbx_strand_id
1 'polypeptide(L)'
;MDPRAPQRIDRGRALRLAKHEDHCDDVESLVALARRLRDRTPSQLLAADLFSGAGGMSLGLEDAGMKVVFGADFDSEALQTHAHHFGGMSVGWDLGDPDKAEEVGQILRAVNIDVLAGGPPCQPFSKAGRSGMRYLVQHGLREPHDRRRDLWQSYLEIVRLAKPRAVIMENVPDMALDREMFILRSIVRRLEDWGYSVQERVVDTYRYGVPQFRQRLILVALAGGMDFEWPEESSAKVTLGNAIRDLPPVGPKEGWLSDETRQVWRKYNGPRTAFQREMRAAVPSAHADRIYDHVTRRVRDDDAEAFEYLDTKTKYSELPEELKRYRDDIFDDKYKRLDADDLSRTITAHIAKDGYWYIHPEQNRTLTIREAARIQTFPDHFRFAGPPTAAFRQIGNAVPPRLGLAIGSAVAGILRDGAHGVAVTTEMTRSGLARWGRESHLVSPWLRSGSRWLVVLGDALLGDESGTTVAALWPLLSEWSTPELFAASADRAIEIGSWLNKAEEVGALLELARTVLDEGGSLDDDHLAQQVSRGLLRRAASELAMIADPEGEEPVIANTAALRVAGRFFQGTERWLKNRNSDGRIAVSRLIGFDEESRQAQIALIELGARLCTPKAPGCTACPLSQWCRYAER
;
A
#
# COMPACT_ATOMS: atom_id res chain seq x y z
N MET A 1 1.69 21.12 -47.56
CA MET A 1 1.12 20.75 -46.25
C MET A 1 2.28 20.39 -45.35
N ASP A 2 2.40 21.02 -44.18
CA ASP A 2 3.50 20.76 -43.25
C ASP A 2 3.32 19.40 -42.56
N PRO A 3 4.23 18.41 -42.75
CA PRO A 3 4.16 17.11 -42.07
C PRO A 3 4.39 17.19 -40.56
N ARG A 4 4.71 18.37 -40.02
CA ARG A 4 4.94 18.62 -38.58
C ARG A 4 3.79 19.37 -37.89
N ALA A 5 2.68 19.64 -38.58
CA ALA A 5 1.48 20.15 -37.92
C ALA A 5 0.99 19.12 -36.88
N PRO A 6 0.74 19.49 -35.61
CA PRO A 6 0.23 18.56 -34.61
C PRO A 6 -1.13 18.04 -35.09
N GLN A 7 -1.15 16.78 -35.54
CA GLN A 7 -2.40 16.10 -35.84
C GLN A 7 -3.27 16.17 -34.60
N ARG A 8 -4.48 16.74 -34.75
CA ARG A 8 -5.50 16.80 -33.70
C ARG A 8 -5.65 15.37 -33.16
N ILE A 9 -5.28 15.15 -31.90
CA ILE A 9 -5.31 13.80 -31.29
C ILE A 9 -6.75 13.32 -31.38
N ASP A 10 -7.01 12.34 -32.26
CA ASP A 10 -8.28 11.65 -32.32
C ASP A 10 -8.46 10.89 -31.01
N ARG A 11 -9.40 11.37 -30.18
CA ARG A 11 -9.72 10.79 -28.88
C ARG A 11 -10.76 9.67 -28.99
N GLY A 12 -11.25 9.36 -30.18
CA GLY A 12 -12.39 8.47 -30.41
C GLY A 12 -13.72 9.06 -29.91
N ARG A 13 -14.84 8.50 -30.37
CA ARG A 13 -16.18 8.91 -29.91
C ARG A 13 -16.44 8.40 -28.49
N ALA A 14 -17.05 9.24 -27.65
CA ALA A 14 -17.41 8.86 -26.30
C ALA A 14 -18.61 7.91 -26.26
N LEU A 15 -18.48 6.78 -25.55
CA LEU A 15 -19.59 5.88 -25.25
C LEU A 15 -20.45 6.49 -24.14
N ARG A 16 -21.78 6.50 -24.34
CA ARG A 16 -22.75 6.87 -23.31
C ARG A 16 -23.46 5.60 -22.85
N LEU A 17 -23.53 5.42 -21.54
CA LEU A 17 -24.20 4.31 -20.90
C LEU A 17 -25.43 4.84 -20.15
N ALA A 18 -26.53 4.11 -20.25
CA ALA A 18 -27.75 4.39 -19.48
C ALA A 18 -27.51 4.03 -18.01
N LYS A 19 -28.16 4.74 -17.10
CA LYS A 19 -28.10 4.39 -15.67
C LYS A 19 -28.72 3.02 -15.41
N HIS A 20 -28.28 2.34 -14.36
CA HIS A 20 -28.84 1.11 -13.85
C HIS A 20 -30.33 1.30 -13.53
N GLU A 21 -31.15 0.25 -13.66
CA GLU A 21 -32.60 0.33 -13.41
C GLU A 21 -32.94 0.76 -11.97
N ASP A 22 -32.09 0.35 -11.03
CA ASP A 22 -32.18 0.72 -9.61
C ASP A 22 -31.34 1.96 -9.23
N HIS A 23 -30.97 2.82 -10.19
CA HIS A 23 -30.26 4.06 -9.87
C HIS A 23 -31.14 5.03 -9.08
N CYS A 24 -30.55 5.71 -8.10
CA CYS A 24 -31.20 6.70 -7.24
C CYS A 24 -30.62 8.10 -7.52
N ASP A 25 -31.49 9.06 -7.83
CA ASP A 25 -31.10 10.46 -8.05
C ASP A 25 -31.05 11.29 -6.75
N ASP A 26 -31.63 10.78 -5.66
CA ASP A 26 -31.72 11.46 -4.37
C ASP A 26 -31.58 10.50 -3.16
N VAL A 27 -31.42 11.07 -1.97
CA VAL A 27 -31.22 10.31 -0.73
C VAL A 27 -32.48 9.55 -0.31
N GLU A 28 -33.68 10.06 -0.59
CA GLU A 28 -34.93 9.42 -0.21
C GLU A 28 -35.14 8.10 -0.96
N SER A 29 -34.94 8.13 -2.29
CA SER A 29 -34.98 6.94 -3.14
C SER A 29 -33.89 5.94 -2.79
N LEU A 30 -32.69 6.39 -2.38
CA LEU A 30 -31.63 5.53 -1.87
C LEU A 30 -32.03 4.81 -0.58
N VAL A 31 -32.62 5.52 0.39
CA VAL A 31 -33.12 4.92 1.64
C VAL A 31 -34.24 3.92 1.35
N ALA A 32 -35.14 4.22 0.40
CA ALA A 32 -36.19 3.32 -0.04
C ALA A 32 -35.61 2.05 -0.69
N LEU A 33 -34.59 2.17 -1.55
CA LEU A 33 -33.88 1.05 -2.15
C LEU A 33 -33.24 0.16 -1.07
N ALA A 34 -32.51 0.74 -0.12
CA ALA A 34 -31.84 0.02 0.95
C ALA A 34 -32.83 -0.79 1.80
N ARG A 35 -33.99 -0.21 2.14
CA ARG A 35 -35.09 -0.91 2.83
C ARG A 35 -35.62 -2.06 1.99
N ARG A 36 -35.96 -1.80 0.72
CA ARG A 36 -36.49 -2.82 -0.20
C ARG A 36 -35.56 -4.01 -0.37
N LEU A 37 -34.25 -3.79 -0.43
CA LEU A 37 -33.25 -4.86 -0.52
C LEU A 37 -33.26 -5.75 0.73
N ARG A 38 -33.35 -5.14 1.92
CA ARG A 38 -33.40 -5.86 3.20
C ARG A 38 -34.75 -6.51 3.48
N ASP A 39 -35.85 -5.93 3.03
CA ASP A 39 -37.17 -6.55 3.14
C ASP A 39 -37.28 -7.82 2.30
N ARG A 40 -36.62 -7.84 1.13
CA ARG A 40 -36.52 -9.04 0.28
C ARG A 40 -35.56 -10.09 0.84
N THR A 41 -34.42 -9.65 1.35
CA THR A 41 -33.36 -10.50 1.88
C THR A 41 -32.82 -9.88 3.18
N PRO A 42 -33.32 -10.28 4.36
CA PRO A 42 -32.94 -9.68 5.65
C PRO A 42 -31.43 -9.70 5.95
N SER A 43 -30.70 -10.68 5.42
CA SER A 43 -29.25 -10.82 5.55
C SER A 43 -28.45 -10.10 4.46
N GLN A 44 -29.08 -9.28 3.62
CA GLN A 44 -28.41 -8.56 2.53
C GLN A 44 -27.44 -7.54 3.11
N LEU A 45 -26.15 -7.76 2.84
CA LEU A 45 -25.09 -6.82 3.15
C LEU A 45 -25.14 -5.67 2.14
N LEU A 46 -25.15 -4.44 2.63
CA LEU A 46 -25.07 -3.22 1.83
C LEU A 46 -23.65 -2.65 1.87
N ALA A 47 -23.12 -2.29 0.71
CA ALA A 47 -21.77 -1.78 0.55
C ALA A 47 -21.76 -0.40 -0.11
N ALA A 48 -20.73 0.38 0.21
CA ALA A 48 -20.43 1.65 -0.44
C ALA A 48 -18.97 1.67 -0.89
N ASP A 49 -18.69 2.34 -2.00
CA ASP A 49 -17.35 2.45 -2.60
C ASP A 49 -16.98 3.93 -2.80
N LEU A 50 -16.04 4.43 -2.01
CA LEU A 50 -15.57 5.82 -2.10
C LEU A 50 -14.29 5.88 -2.94
N PHE A 51 -14.16 6.94 -3.75
CA PHE A 51 -13.14 7.00 -4.79
C PHE A 51 -13.30 5.81 -5.76
N SER A 52 -14.55 5.51 -6.11
CA SER A 52 -14.96 4.24 -6.73
C SER A 52 -14.35 4.01 -8.11
N GLY A 53 -13.93 5.08 -8.80
CA GLY A 53 -13.61 5.04 -10.22
C GLY A 53 -14.74 4.39 -11.00
N ALA A 54 -14.38 3.49 -11.92
CA ALA A 54 -15.36 2.72 -12.69
C ALA A 54 -16.05 1.60 -11.88
N GLY A 55 -15.69 1.40 -10.60
CA GLY A 55 -16.30 0.39 -9.73
C GLY A 55 -15.65 -1.00 -9.83
N GLY A 56 -14.31 -1.07 -9.94
CA GLY A 56 -13.61 -2.35 -9.90
C GLY A 56 -13.72 -3.05 -8.54
N MET A 57 -13.61 -2.28 -7.45
CA MET A 57 -13.88 -2.78 -6.09
C MET A 57 -15.38 -3.08 -5.93
N SER A 58 -16.25 -2.16 -6.33
CA SER A 58 -17.71 -2.35 -6.35
C SER A 58 -18.15 -3.68 -6.99
N LEU A 59 -17.60 -4.01 -8.17
CA LEU A 59 -17.90 -5.28 -8.85
C LEU A 59 -17.48 -6.49 -8.02
N GLY A 60 -16.27 -6.45 -7.44
CA GLY A 60 -15.82 -7.53 -6.55
C GLY A 60 -16.71 -7.72 -5.33
N LEU A 61 -17.24 -6.63 -4.74
CA LEU A 61 -18.17 -6.69 -3.61
C LEU A 61 -19.54 -7.26 -4.02
N GLU A 62 -20.06 -6.88 -5.19
CA GLU A 62 -21.29 -7.48 -5.75
C GLU A 62 -21.12 -8.99 -6.03
N ASP A 63 -19.99 -9.38 -6.62
CA ASP A 63 -19.66 -10.78 -6.88
C ASP A 63 -19.51 -11.59 -5.57
N ALA A 64 -19.11 -10.94 -4.46
CA ALA A 64 -19.10 -11.52 -3.12
C ALA A 64 -20.51 -11.64 -2.48
N GLY A 65 -21.56 -11.24 -3.21
CA GLY A 65 -22.96 -11.30 -2.78
C GLY A 65 -23.41 -10.13 -1.92
N MET A 66 -22.68 -9.01 -1.92
CA MET A 66 -23.14 -7.75 -1.33
C MET A 66 -23.94 -6.95 -2.36
N LYS A 67 -24.56 -5.85 -1.94
CA LYS A 67 -25.17 -4.87 -2.85
C LYS A 67 -24.52 -3.51 -2.68
N VAL A 68 -23.87 -3.02 -3.72
CA VAL A 68 -23.28 -1.68 -3.71
C VAL A 68 -24.39 -0.68 -3.96
N VAL A 69 -24.68 0.17 -2.97
CA VAL A 69 -25.79 1.13 -3.02
C VAL A 69 -25.32 2.59 -3.09
N PHE A 70 -24.03 2.83 -2.87
CA PHE A 70 -23.48 4.18 -2.90
C PHE A 70 -22.06 4.18 -3.47
N GLY A 71 -21.80 5.07 -4.43
CA GLY A 71 -20.49 5.32 -4.99
C GLY A 71 -20.19 6.82 -5.07
N ALA A 72 -18.96 7.22 -4.78
CA ALA A 72 -18.52 8.61 -4.92
C ALA A 72 -17.17 8.68 -5.65
N ASP A 73 -17.08 9.54 -6.66
CA ASP A 73 -15.86 9.84 -7.40
C ASP A 73 -15.96 11.26 -8.00
N PHE A 74 -14.86 11.87 -8.42
CA PHE A 74 -14.88 13.18 -9.08
C PHE A 74 -14.84 13.06 -10.61
N ASP A 75 -14.45 11.90 -11.15
CA ASP A 75 -14.36 11.63 -12.58
C ASP A 75 -15.75 11.31 -13.16
N SER A 76 -16.32 12.27 -13.88
CA SER A 76 -17.67 12.14 -14.48
C SER A 76 -17.84 10.95 -15.42
N GLU A 77 -16.78 10.49 -16.08
CA GLU A 77 -16.84 9.36 -17.02
C GLU A 77 -16.83 8.05 -16.23
N ALA A 78 -16.02 7.98 -15.18
CA ALA A 78 -16.00 6.88 -14.24
C ALA A 78 -17.35 6.75 -13.48
N LEU A 79 -17.94 7.87 -13.05
CA LEU A 79 -19.28 7.89 -12.44
C LEU A 79 -20.37 7.43 -13.39
N GLN A 80 -20.31 7.81 -14.68
CA GLN A 80 -21.27 7.31 -15.66
C GLN A 80 -21.13 5.78 -15.83
N THR A 81 -19.91 5.25 -15.80
CA THR A 81 -19.66 3.80 -15.78
C THR A 81 -20.22 3.15 -14.52
N HIS A 82 -19.92 3.71 -13.34
CA HIS A 82 -20.39 3.19 -12.06
C HIS A 82 -21.93 3.18 -12.01
N ALA A 83 -22.58 4.30 -12.33
CA ALA A 83 -24.03 4.44 -12.36
C ALA A 83 -24.73 3.53 -13.38
N HIS A 84 -24.01 3.03 -14.38
CA HIS A 84 -24.54 2.05 -15.34
C HIS A 84 -24.57 0.63 -14.77
N HIS A 85 -23.52 0.24 -14.06
CA HIS A 85 -23.33 -1.14 -13.57
C HIS A 85 -23.90 -1.38 -12.19
N PHE A 86 -23.95 -0.36 -11.35
CA PHE A 86 -24.39 -0.48 -9.96
C PHE A 86 -25.66 0.34 -9.74
N GLY A 87 -26.59 -0.24 -8.98
CA GLY A 87 -27.76 0.47 -8.50
C GLY A 87 -27.40 1.51 -7.43
N GLY A 88 -28.43 2.12 -6.85
CA GLY A 88 -28.25 3.14 -5.83
C GLY A 88 -27.68 4.43 -6.39
N MET A 89 -26.96 5.17 -5.55
CA MET A 89 -26.57 6.55 -5.83
C MET A 89 -25.09 6.62 -6.26
N SER A 90 -24.78 7.35 -7.33
CA SER A 90 -23.41 7.64 -7.77
C SER A 90 -23.20 9.14 -7.83
N VAL A 91 -22.36 9.68 -6.95
CA VAL A 91 -22.23 11.14 -6.74
C VAL A 91 -20.88 11.69 -7.18
N GLY A 92 -20.93 12.85 -7.84
CA GLY A 92 -19.78 13.62 -8.29
C GLY A 92 -19.24 14.61 -7.26
N TRP A 93 -19.22 14.23 -5.99
CA TRP A 93 -18.89 15.15 -4.90
C TRP A 93 -17.40 15.09 -4.53
N ASP A 94 -16.82 16.27 -4.25
CA ASP A 94 -15.43 16.36 -3.79
C ASP A 94 -15.34 15.99 -2.31
N LEU A 95 -14.80 14.81 -2.01
CA LEU A 95 -14.62 14.34 -0.64
C LEU A 95 -13.49 15.08 0.10
N GLY A 96 -12.74 15.97 -0.57
CA GLY A 96 -11.87 16.94 0.09
C GLY A 96 -12.63 18.06 0.79
N ASP A 97 -13.90 18.28 0.43
CA ASP A 97 -14.80 19.21 1.11
C ASP A 97 -15.37 18.56 2.39
N PRO A 98 -15.10 19.12 3.59
CA PRO A 98 -15.60 18.58 4.84
C PRO A 98 -17.13 18.47 4.89
N ASP A 99 -17.86 19.43 4.30
CA ASP A 99 -19.32 19.43 4.32
C ASP A 99 -19.86 18.25 3.50
N LYS A 100 -19.19 17.94 2.37
CA LYS A 100 -19.53 16.78 1.53
C LYS A 100 -19.13 15.46 2.17
N ALA A 101 -17.98 15.40 2.83
CA ALA A 101 -17.59 14.21 3.59
C ALA A 101 -18.60 13.93 4.72
N GLU A 102 -19.03 14.97 5.44
CA GLU A 102 -20.06 14.83 6.48
C GLU A 102 -21.40 14.36 5.90
N GLU A 103 -21.86 14.97 4.81
CA GLU A 103 -23.09 14.59 4.11
C GLU A 103 -23.08 13.11 3.69
N VAL A 104 -21.97 12.63 3.12
CA VAL A 104 -21.78 11.21 2.77
C VAL A 104 -21.84 10.32 4.01
N GLY A 105 -21.14 10.68 5.09
CA GLY A 105 -21.16 9.94 6.34
C GLY A 105 -22.59 9.78 6.91
N GLN A 106 -23.39 10.85 6.85
CA GLN A 106 -24.79 10.84 7.28
C GLN A 106 -25.68 9.97 6.38
N ILE A 107 -25.51 10.04 5.06
CA ILE A 107 -26.24 9.20 4.09
C ILE A 107 -25.95 7.72 4.35
N LEU A 108 -24.67 7.35 4.47
CA LEU A 108 -24.24 5.97 4.72
C LEU A 108 -24.77 5.45 6.06
N ARG A 109 -24.82 6.32 7.08
CA ARG A 109 -25.45 6.00 8.37
C ARG A 109 -26.96 5.76 8.21
N ALA A 110 -27.66 6.58 7.43
CA ALA A 110 -29.11 6.49 7.23
C ALA A 110 -29.53 5.21 6.52
N VAL A 111 -28.73 4.69 5.58
CA VAL A 111 -28.96 3.38 4.94
C VAL A 111 -28.43 2.21 5.78
N ASN A 112 -27.81 2.51 6.93
CA ASN A 112 -27.15 1.54 7.82
C ASN A 112 -26.18 0.66 7.03
N ILE A 113 -25.16 1.26 6.43
CA ILE A 113 -24.19 0.56 5.59
C ILE A 113 -23.44 -0.54 6.36
N ASP A 114 -23.24 -1.71 5.75
CA ASP A 114 -22.50 -2.82 6.38
C ASP A 114 -21.00 -2.72 6.06
N VAL A 115 -20.66 -2.43 4.81
CA VAL A 115 -19.27 -2.39 4.32
C VAL A 115 -18.98 -1.04 3.66
N LEU A 116 -17.91 -0.38 4.10
CA LEU A 116 -17.39 0.81 3.44
C LEU A 116 -16.03 0.50 2.82
N ALA A 117 -15.97 0.52 1.49
CA ALA A 117 -14.74 0.39 0.74
C ALA A 117 -14.26 1.75 0.24
N GLY A 118 -12.96 1.89 0.01
CA GLY A 118 -12.45 3.01 -0.76
C GLY A 118 -10.93 3.04 -0.94
N GLY A 119 -10.51 3.76 -1.98
CA GLY A 119 -9.10 3.97 -2.32
C GLY A 119 -8.72 5.45 -2.35
N PRO A 120 -8.62 6.13 -1.18
CA PRO A 120 -8.30 7.55 -1.16
C PRO A 120 -6.94 7.78 -1.82
N PRO A 121 -6.84 8.67 -2.82
CA PRO A 121 -5.60 8.84 -3.56
C PRO A 121 -4.55 9.46 -2.64
N CYS A 122 -3.39 8.81 -2.57
CA CYS A 122 -2.24 9.29 -1.81
C CYS A 122 -1.23 9.92 -2.77
N GLN A 123 -1.12 11.25 -2.79
CA GLN A 123 -0.03 11.91 -3.51
C GLN A 123 1.30 11.64 -2.78
N PRO A 124 2.43 11.46 -3.50
CA PRO A 124 3.71 11.24 -2.85
C PRO A 124 4.11 12.48 -2.04
N PHE A 125 4.08 12.36 -0.71
CA PHE A 125 4.73 13.29 0.22
C PHE A 125 6.24 13.20 -0.01
N SER A 126 6.75 13.98 -0.97
CA SER A 126 8.15 13.97 -1.36
C SER A 126 9.07 14.24 -0.15
N LYS A 127 10.22 13.55 -0.15
CA LYS A 127 11.28 13.60 0.89
C LYS A 127 11.75 15.03 1.23
N ALA A 128 11.58 16.00 0.33
CA ALA A 128 12.02 17.39 0.53
C ALA A 128 11.04 18.24 1.34
N GLY A 129 9.80 17.79 1.56
CA GLY A 129 8.77 18.61 2.20
C GLY A 129 8.70 18.51 3.71
N ARG A 130 9.12 17.40 4.33
CA ARG A 130 8.74 17.10 5.73
C ARG A 130 9.51 17.89 6.79
N SER A 131 10.82 18.04 6.64
CA SER A 131 11.66 18.82 7.55
C SER A 131 11.27 20.30 7.53
N GLY A 132 10.88 20.82 6.36
CA GLY A 132 10.30 22.16 6.23
C GLY A 132 8.86 22.26 6.74
N MET A 133 8.02 21.22 6.57
CA MET A 133 6.60 21.30 6.93
C MET A 133 6.34 21.34 8.44
N ARG A 134 7.06 20.59 9.28
CA ARG A 134 6.94 20.71 10.75
C ARG A 134 7.40 22.09 11.23
N TYR A 135 8.53 22.57 10.71
CA TYR A 135 9.07 23.89 11.01
C TYR A 135 8.13 25.03 10.58
N LEU A 136 7.61 24.99 9.36
CA LEU A 136 6.73 26.02 8.79
C LEU A 136 5.36 26.08 9.49
N VAL A 137 4.83 24.97 9.99
CA VAL A 137 3.58 24.90 10.77
C VAL A 137 3.80 25.39 12.21
N GLN A 138 4.90 24.99 12.87
CA GLN A 138 5.23 25.48 14.21
C GLN A 138 5.58 26.98 14.26
N HIS A 139 6.11 27.55 13.18
CA HIS A 139 6.52 28.96 13.12
C HIS A 139 5.51 29.86 12.39
N GLY A 140 4.31 29.35 12.05
CA GLY A 140 3.23 30.15 11.47
C GLY A 140 3.51 30.74 10.08
N LEU A 141 4.54 30.25 9.37
CA LEU A 141 4.99 30.76 8.08
C LEU A 141 4.23 30.15 6.88
N ARG A 142 3.26 29.26 7.14
CA ARG A 142 2.38 28.65 6.15
C ARG A 142 0.98 28.49 6.73
N GLU A 143 -0.06 28.84 5.98
CA GLU A 143 -1.43 28.61 6.42
C GLU A 143 -1.70 27.11 6.60
N PRO A 144 -2.39 26.68 7.68
CA PRO A 144 -2.69 25.28 7.91
C PRO A 144 -3.48 24.64 6.75
N HIS A 145 -4.32 25.41 6.04
CA HIS A 145 -5.38 24.92 5.17
C HIS A 145 -5.00 24.82 3.69
N ASP A 146 -4.16 23.84 3.32
CA ASP A 146 -4.15 23.36 1.93
C ASP A 146 -5.43 22.54 1.70
N ARG A 147 -6.41 23.04 0.95
CA ARG A 147 -7.72 22.38 0.74
C ARG A 147 -7.65 21.06 -0.06
N ARG A 148 -6.47 20.64 -0.52
CA ARG A 148 -6.21 19.26 -1.01
C ARG A 148 -5.71 18.30 0.08
N ARG A 149 -5.87 18.69 1.36
CA ARG A 149 -5.59 17.93 2.59
C ARG A 149 -6.06 16.48 2.47
N ASP A 150 -5.08 15.57 2.53
CA ASP A 150 -5.18 14.21 3.04
C ASP A 150 -6.56 13.54 2.90
N LEU A 151 -6.94 13.14 1.68
CA LEU A 151 -8.22 12.46 1.43
C LEU A 151 -8.43 11.18 2.26
N TRP A 152 -7.35 10.62 2.83
CA TRP A 152 -7.42 9.55 3.83
C TRP A 152 -8.07 10.01 5.16
N GLN A 153 -7.91 11.27 5.56
CA GLN A 153 -8.58 11.86 6.72
C GLN A 153 -10.08 12.02 6.45
N SER A 154 -10.47 12.54 5.28
CA SER A 154 -11.87 12.61 4.88
C SER A 154 -12.52 11.23 4.84
N TYR A 155 -11.81 10.23 4.30
CA TYR A 155 -12.26 8.84 4.32
C TYR A 155 -12.51 8.33 5.74
N LEU A 156 -11.58 8.59 6.67
CA LEU A 156 -11.73 8.22 8.07
C LEU A 156 -12.87 8.96 8.78
N GLU A 157 -13.12 10.24 8.45
CA GLU A 157 -14.27 10.96 9.02
C GLU A 157 -15.59 10.35 8.53
N ILE A 158 -15.67 9.96 7.26
CA ILE A 158 -16.83 9.25 6.72
C ILE A 158 -17.01 7.91 7.45
N VAL A 159 -15.93 7.15 7.68
CA VAL A 159 -15.98 5.91 8.49
C VAL A 159 -16.52 6.18 9.90
N ARG A 160 -16.02 7.24 10.57
CA ARG A 160 -16.43 7.63 11.93
C ARG A 160 -17.92 7.93 12.03
N LEU A 161 -18.47 8.61 11.02
CA LEU A 161 -19.88 8.99 10.95
C LEU A 161 -20.78 7.83 10.54
N ALA A 162 -20.40 7.09 9.49
CA ALA A 162 -21.17 5.96 8.97
C ALA A 162 -21.20 4.77 9.95
N LYS A 163 -20.09 4.53 10.66
CA LYS A 163 -19.84 3.37 11.53
C LYS A 163 -20.20 2.03 10.87
N PRO A 164 -19.59 1.72 9.71
CA PRO A 164 -19.82 0.44 9.02
C PRO A 164 -19.36 -0.74 9.89
N ARG A 165 -19.89 -1.94 9.64
CA ARG A 165 -19.43 -3.16 10.31
C ARG A 165 -18.05 -3.62 9.81
N ALA A 166 -17.72 -3.28 8.57
CA ALA A 166 -16.41 -3.52 7.98
C ALA A 166 -15.93 -2.34 7.12
N VAL A 167 -14.63 -2.10 7.13
CA VAL A 167 -13.94 -1.12 6.28
C VAL A 167 -12.94 -1.88 5.41
N ILE A 168 -12.91 -1.59 4.11
CA ILE A 168 -11.91 -2.12 3.17
C ILE A 168 -11.21 -0.93 2.52
N MET A 169 -9.96 -0.69 2.86
CA MET A 169 -9.17 0.37 2.25
C MET A 169 -8.12 -0.23 1.31
N GLU A 170 -8.09 0.28 0.08
CA GLU A 170 -7.07 -0.06 -0.91
C GLU A 170 -6.10 1.11 -1.12
N ASN A 171 -4.82 0.79 -1.33
CA ASN A 171 -3.86 1.78 -1.80
C ASN A 171 -2.66 1.15 -2.53
N VAL A 172 -1.80 2.02 -3.06
CA VAL A 172 -0.48 1.61 -3.52
C VAL A 172 0.43 1.26 -2.33
N PRO A 173 1.37 0.32 -2.48
CA PRO A 173 2.30 -0.03 -1.39
C PRO A 173 3.03 1.19 -0.83
N ASP A 174 3.40 2.15 -1.67
CA ASP A 174 4.16 3.35 -1.29
C ASP A 174 3.51 4.18 -0.17
N MET A 175 2.19 4.11 0.01
CA MET A 175 1.49 4.77 1.13
C MET A 175 2.01 4.28 2.50
N ALA A 176 2.49 3.04 2.58
CA ALA A 176 3.05 2.44 3.78
C ALA A 176 4.59 2.50 3.83
N LEU A 177 5.27 3.07 2.83
CA LEU A 177 6.73 2.92 2.71
C LEU A 177 7.51 4.17 3.13
N ASP A 178 6.85 5.24 3.58
CA ASP A 178 7.56 6.38 4.16
C ASP A 178 8.30 5.99 5.46
N ARG A 179 9.35 6.74 5.84
CA ARG A 179 10.30 6.35 6.91
C ARG A 179 9.62 6.09 8.26
N GLU A 180 8.63 6.91 8.63
CA GLU A 180 7.89 6.81 9.89
C GLU A 180 6.59 5.99 9.76
N MET A 181 6.18 5.68 8.51
CA MET A 181 4.91 5.04 8.18
C MET A 181 3.69 5.80 8.74
N PHE A 182 3.81 7.13 8.81
CA PHE A 182 2.89 8.00 9.55
C PHE A 182 1.42 7.80 9.17
N ILE A 183 1.13 7.70 7.88
CA ILE A 183 -0.24 7.61 7.36
C ILE A 183 -0.87 6.27 7.75
N LEU A 184 -0.21 5.15 7.43
CA LEU A 184 -0.72 3.82 7.75
C LEU A 184 -0.92 3.66 9.26
N ARG A 185 0.10 4.01 10.05
CA ARG A 185 0.06 3.93 11.51
C ARG A 185 -1.06 4.79 12.12
N SER A 186 -1.30 5.99 11.57
CA SER A 186 -2.40 6.87 12.00
C SER A 186 -3.77 6.30 11.67
N ILE A 187 -3.92 5.67 10.49
CA ILE A 187 -5.16 5.01 10.08
C ILE A 187 -5.47 3.83 11.01
N VAL A 188 -4.49 2.95 11.23
CA VAL A 188 -4.62 1.78 12.13
C VAL A 188 -5.03 2.24 13.52
N ARG A 189 -4.30 3.20 14.12
CA ARG A 189 -4.62 3.72 15.44
C ARG A 189 -6.06 4.25 15.53
N ARG A 190 -6.47 5.13 14.61
CA ARG A 190 -7.81 5.74 14.66
C ARG A 190 -8.92 4.70 14.55
N LEU A 191 -8.73 3.69 13.71
CA LEU A 191 -9.70 2.60 13.57
C LEU A 191 -9.76 1.74 14.85
N GLU A 192 -8.61 1.40 15.44
CA GLU A 192 -8.54 0.69 16.73
C GLU A 192 -9.18 1.50 17.87
N ASP A 193 -8.92 2.81 17.95
CA ASP A 193 -9.54 3.74 18.92
C ASP A 193 -11.09 3.76 18.78
N TRP A 194 -11.62 3.45 17.59
CA TRP A 194 -13.06 3.35 17.32
C TRP A 194 -13.62 1.93 17.50
N GLY A 195 -12.82 0.99 18.01
CA GLY A 195 -13.23 -0.37 18.32
C GLY A 195 -13.20 -1.33 17.13
N TYR A 196 -12.46 -0.99 16.07
CA TYR A 196 -12.19 -1.92 14.99
C TYR A 196 -10.93 -2.74 15.29
N SER A 197 -10.95 -4.04 14.97
CA SER A 197 -9.72 -4.77 14.69
C SER A 197 -9.22 -4.37 13.31
N VAL A 198 -7.90 -4.31 13.11
CA VAL A 198 -7.32 -3.91 11.82
C VAL A 198 -6.32 -4.95 11.37
N GLN A 199 -6.41 -5.37 10.11
CA GLN A 199 -5.43 -6.22 9.42
C GLN A 199 -5.01 -5.57 8.12
N GLU A 200 -3.69 -5.47 7.88
CA GLU A 200 -3.15 -4.95 6.63
C GLU A 200 -2.08 -5.85 6.02
N ARG A 201 -1.99 -5.85 4.68
CA ARG A 201 -1.01 -6.63 3.91
C ARG A 201 -0.76 -6.01 2.54
N VAL A 202 0.49 -6.08 2.07
CA VAL A 202 0.79 -5.90 0.64
C VAL A 202 0.55 -7.22 -0.08
N VAL A 203 -0.41 -7.22 -1.01
CA VAL A 203 -0.82 -8.39 -1.76
C VAL A 203 -0.33 -8.33 -3.19
N ASP A 204 0.10 -9.48 -3.71
CA ASP A 204 0.37 -9.66 -5.13
C ASP A 204 -0.91 -10.13 -5.83
N THR A 205 -1.47 -9.33 -6.74
CA THR A 205 -2.79 -9.63 -7.32
C THR A 205 -2.81 -10.93 -8.13
N TYR A 206 -1.67 -11.36 -8.69
CA TYR A 206 -1.60 -12.61 -9.45
C TYR A 206 -1.92 -13.85 -8.61
N ARG A 207 -1.73 -13.77 -7.29
CA ARG A 207 -2.07 -14.85 -6.36
C ARG A 207 -3.58 -15.05 -6.19
N TYR A 208 -4.35 -14.08 -6.66
CA TYR A 208 -5.81 -14.11 -6.74
C TYR A 208 -6.28 -14.26 -8.20
N GLY A 209 -5.42 -14.79 -9.07
CA GLY A 209 -5.74 -15.09 -10.46
C GLY A 209 -5.82 -13.86 -11.38
N VAL A 210 -5.28 -12.71 -10.99
CA VAL A 210 -5.19 -11.53 -11.87
C VAL A 210 -3.96 -11.68 -12.79
N PRO A 211 -4.09 -11.65 -14.13
CA PRO A 211 -2.99 -11.97 -15.07
C PRO A 211 -1.99 -10.80 -15.25
N GLN A 212 -1.56 -10.17 -14.15
CA GLN A 212 -0.55 -9.12 -14.14
C GLN A 212 0.27 -9.13 -12.84
N PHE A 213 1.49 -8.61 -12.92
CA PHE A 213 2.26 -8.20 -11.74
C PHE A 213 1.75 -6.84 -11.26
N ARG A 214 0.86 -6.84 -10.26
CA ARG A 214 0.40 -5.63 -9.56
C ARG A 214 0.40 -5.91 -8.06
N GLN A 215 0.94 -4.98 -7.28
CA GLN A 215 0.91 -5.03 -5.83
C GLN A 215 -0.02 -3.97 -5.28
N ARG A 216 -0.73 -4.30 -4.21
CA ARG A 216 -1.62 -3.38 -3.49
C ARG A 216 -1.52 -3.55 -2.00
N LEU A 217 -1.56 -2.44 -1.28
CA LEU A 217 -1.78 -2.43 0.16
C LEU A 217 -3.28 -2.53 0.40
N ILE A 218 -3.69 -3.58 1.09
CA ILE A 218 -5.08 -3.78 1.52
C ILE A 218 -5.10 -3.68 3.03
N LEU A 219 -6.03 -2.89 3.56
CA LEU A 219 -6.37 -2.80 4.96
C LEU A 219 -7.84 -3.19 5.13
N VAL A 220 -8.09 -4.14 6.02
CA VAL A 220 -9.42 -4.56 6.42
C VAL A 220 -9.59 -4.21 7.89
N ALA A 221 -10.68 -3.53 8.24
CA ALA A 221 -11.02 -3.26 9.63
C ALA A 221 -12.43 -3.79 9.95
N LEU A 222 -12.57 -4.52 11.05
CA LEU A 222 -13.84 -5.13 11.45
C LEU A 222 -14.29 -4.61 12.81
N ALA A 223 -15.53 -4.13 12.89
CA ALA A 223 -16.07 -3.57 14.14
C ALA A 223 -16.22 -4.66 15.22
N GLY A 224 -16.04 -4.30 16.48
CA GLY A 224 -16.25 -5.22 17.60
C GLY A 224 -15.09 -6.20 17.83
N GLY A 225 -13.88 -5.87 17.33
CA GLY A 225 -12.67 -6.64 17.59
C GLY A 225 -12.63 -8.03 16.93
N MET A 226 -13.44 -8.25 15.88
CA MET A 226 -13.51 -9.53 15.16
C MET A 226 -12.18 -9.84 14.45
N ASP A 227 -11.65 -11.06 14.56
CA ASP A 227 -10.45 -11.40 13.78
C ASP A 227 -10.77 -11.54 12.28
N PHE A 228 -9.80 -11.19 11.44
CA PHE A 228 -9.92 -11.29 9.99
C PHE A 228 -8.92 -12.30 9.44
N GLU A 229 -9.44 -13.33 8.79
CA GLU A 229 -8.66 -14.32 8.07
C GLU A 229 -8.47 -13.90 6.62
N TRP A 230 -7.21 -13.88 6.18
CA TRP A 230 -6.88 -13.54 4.80
C TRP A 230 -7.32 -14.67 3.86
N PRO A 231 -7.92 -14.35 2.69
CA PRO A 231 -8.26 -15.37 1.70
C PRO A 231 -7.02 -16.13 1.23
N GLU A 232 -7.21 -17.40 0.87
CA GLU A 232 -6.13 -18.27 0.41
C GLU A 232 -5.44 -17.72 -0.84
N GLU A 233 -4.11 -17.69 -0.82
CA GLU A 233 -3.29 -17.34 -1.99
C GLU A 233 -3.06 -18.57 -2.87
N SER A 234 -3.21 -18.41 -4.18
CA SER A 234 -2.82 -19.43 -5.16
C SER A 234 -1.45 -19.16 -5.76
N SER A 235 -0.67 -20.22 -5.99
CA SER A 235 0.57 -20.17 -6.78
C SER A 235 0.32 -20.33 -8.28
N ALA A 236 -0.87 -20.76 -8.67
CA ALA A 236 -1.24 -20.94 -10.07
C ALA A 236 -1.39 -19.57 -10.75
N LYS A 237 -0.59 -19.34 -11.79
CA LYS A 237 -0.62 -18.10 -12.56
C LYS A 237 -1.60 -18.22 -13.73
N VAL A 238 -2.50 -17.24 -13.86
CA VAL A 238 -3.20 -17.00 -15.12
C VAL A 238 -2.28 -16.16 -15.99
N THR A 239 -1.77 -16.71 -17.09
CA THR A 239 -0.89 -15.95 -17.99
C THR A 239 -1.65 -14.91 -18.80
N LEU A 240 -0.94 -13.94 -19.37
CA LEU A 240 -1.52 -12.98 -20.31
C LEU A 240 -2.25 -13.69 -21.46
N GLY A 241 -1.63 -14.72 -22.05
CA GLY A 241 -2.21 -15.51 -23.13
C GLY A 241 -3.48 -16.25 -22.70
N ASN A 242 -3.54 -16.75 -21.45
CA ASN A 242 -4.79 -17.31 -20.90
C ASN A 242 -5.93 -16.29 -20.82
N ALA A 243 -5.61 -14.99 -20.72
CA ALA A 243 -6.60 -13.94 -20.64
C ALA A 243 -7.07 -13.42 -22.02
N ILE A 244 -6.20 -13.38 -23.03
CA ILE A 244 -6.49 -12.62 -24.27
C ILE A 244 -6.41 -13.39 -25.60
N ARG A 245 -5.83 -14.60 -25.68
CA ARG A 245 -5.59 -15.32 -26.97
C ARG A 245 -6.86 -15.75 -27.73
N ASP A 246 -8.02 -15.73 -27.09
CA ASP A 246 -9.33 -16.00 -27.72
C ASP A 246 -9.94 -14.77 -28.40
N LEU A 247 -9.44 -13.56 -28.11
CA LEU A 247 -9.95 -12.34 -28.71
C LEU A 247 -9.61 -12.26 -30.21
N PRO A 248 -10.53 -11.74 -31.05
CA PRO A 248 -10.30 -11.67 -32.49
C PRO A 248 -9.15 -10.68 -32.81
N PRO A 249 -8.33 -10.94 -33.82
CA PRO A 249 -7.21 -10.05 -34.15
C PRO A 249 -7.68 -8.63 -34.51
N VAL A 250 -6.83 -7.65 -34.20
CA VAL A 250 -7.06 -6.24 -34.50
C VAL A 250 -5.83 -5.71 -35.23
N GLY A 251 -6.02 -5.22 -36.45
CA GLY A 251 -4.95 -4.63 -37.24
C GLY A 251 -4.44 -3.31 -36.66
N PRO A 252 -3.15 -2.98 -36.82
CA PRO A 252 -2.53 -1.76 -36.28
C PRO A 252 -3.16 -0.46 -36.78
N LYS A 253 -3.74 -0.50 -37.99
CA LYS A 253 -4.39 0.64 -38.65
C LYS A 253 -5.88 0.77 -38.34
N GLU A 254 -6.50 -0.23 -37.71
CA GLU A 254 -7.93 -0.22 -37.43
C GLU A 254 -8.32 0.81 -36.36
N GLY A 255 -7.39 1.14 -35.45
CA GLY A 255 -7.44 2.32 -34.58
C GLY A 255 -8.73 2.54 -33.78
N TRP A 256 -8.92 3.79 -33.34
CA TRP A 256 -10.20 4.25 -32.81
C TRP A 256 -11.21 4.31 -33.96
N LEU A 257 -12.34 3.63 -33.83
CA LEU A 257 -13.40 3.66 -34.84
C LEU A 257 -14.01 5.06 -34.88
N SER A 258 -13.65 5.86 -35.89
CA SER A 258 -14.13 7.23 -36.10
C SER A 258 -15.39 7.31 -36.98
N ASP A 259 -15.73 6.24 -37.72
CA ASP A 259 -16.87 6.19 -38.63
C ASP A 259 -18.14 5.63 -37.96
N GLU A 260 -19.27 6.30 -38.18
CA GLU A 260 -20.62 5.94 -37.69
C GLU A 260 -21.11 4.56 -38.15
N THR A 261 -20.41 3.93 -39.10
CA THR A 261 -20.83 2.73 -39.83
C THR A 261 -20.05 1.46 -39.46
N ARG A 262 -19.00 1.52 -38.62
CA ARG A 262 -18.18 0.35 -38.29
C ARG A 262 -18.53 -0.23 -36.91
N GLN A 263 -19.16 -1.41 -36.97
CA GLN A 263 -19.69 -2.26 -35.91
C GLN A 263 -19.08 -2.05 -34.49
N VAL A 264 -19.97 -1.80 -33.52
CA VAL A 264 -19.68 -1.57 -32.08
C VAL A 264 -19.13 -2.83 -31.37
N TRP A 265 -18.88 -3.91 -32.09
CA TRP A 265 -18.39 -5.19 -31.59
C TRP A 265 -17.69 -5.99 -32.69
N ARG A 266 -16.85 -6.95 -32.29
CA ARG A 266 -16.17 -7.90 -33.19
C ARG A 266 -16.72 -9.31 -32.99
N LYS A 267 -16.78 -10.08 -34.08
CA LYS A 267 -17.19 -11.49 -34.03
C LYS A 267 -16.24 -12.29 -33.13
N TYR A 268 -16.82 -13.12 -32.28
CA TYR A 268 -16.12 -13.94 -31.28
C TYR A 268 -16.34 -15.42 -31.54
N ASN A 269 -15.27 -16.22 -31.46
CA ASN A 269 -15.32 -17.66 -31.74
C ASN A 269 -15.40 -18.52 -30.47
N GLY A 270 -15.57 -17.90 -29.30
CA GLY A 270 -15.74 -18.59 -28.02
C GLY A 270 -14.45 -18.72 -27.20
N PRO A 271 -14.60 -18.94 -25.89
CA PRO A 271 -13.49 -19.01 -24.94
C PRO A 271 -12.75 -20.36 -25.03
N ARG A 272 -11.44 -20.32 -24.80
CA ARG A 272 -10.54 -21.48 -24.83
C ARG A 272 -10.12 -21.92 -23.42
N THR A 273 -9.85 -20.96 -22.53
CA THR A 273 -9.38 -21.20 -21.17
C THR A 273 -10.50 -21.09 -20.13
N ALA A 274 -10.24 -21.57 -18.90
CA ALA A 274 -11.16 -21.40 -17.77
C ALA A 274 -11.37 -19.92 -17.44
N PHE A 275 -10.28 -19.12 -17.45
CA PHE A 275 -10.34 -17.68 -17.26
C PHE A 275 -11.28 -17.00 -18.27
N GLN A 276 -11.15 -17.32 -19.55
CA GLN A 276 -11.98 -16.73 -20.60
C GLN A 276 -13.45 -17.12 -20.45
N ARG A 277 -13.74 -18.37 -20.05
CA ARG A 277 -15.11 -18.82 -19.73
C ARG A 277 -15.70 -18.03 -18.58
N GLU A 278 -14.92 -17.77 -17.53
CA GLU A 278 -15.34 -16.97 -16.39
C GLU A 278 -15.64 -15.52 -16.79
N MET A 279 -14.74 -14.85 -17.50
CA MET A 279 -14.97 -13.46 -17.97
C MET A 279 -16.20 -13.35 -18.87
N ARG A 280 -16.58 -14.45 -19.53
CA ARG A 280 -17.76 -14.56 -20.40
C ARG A 280 -19.04 -15.01 -19.71
N ALA A 281 -18.98 -15.45 -18.45
CA ALA A 281 -20.06 -16.21 -17.80
C ALA A 281 -21.40 -15.46 -17.74
N ALA A 282 -21.34 -14.16 -17.44
CA ALA A 282 -22.53 -13.30 -17.34
C ALA A 282 -22.83 -12.52 -18.64
N VAL A 283 -22.16 -12.82 -19.76
CA VAL A 283 -22.53 -12.18 -21.03
C VAL A 283 -23.82 -12.82 -21.56
N PRO A 284 -24.86 -12.02 -21.90
CA PRO A 284 -26.11 -12.58 -22.38
C PRO A 284 -25.93 -13.43 -23.63
N SER A 285 -26.72 -14.49 -23.76
CA SER A 285 -26.64 -15.44 -24.89
C SER A 285 -26.78 -14.76 -26.27
N ALA A 286 -27.60 -13.70 -26.37
CA ALA A 286 -27.75 -12.89 -27.58
C ALA A 286 -26.47 -12.13 -27.99
N HIS A 287 -25.49 -12.03 -27.10
CA HIS A 287 -24.18 -11.41 -27.31
C HIS A 287 -23.05 -12.44 -27.17
N ALA A 288 -23.36 -13.74 -27.24
CA ALA A 288 -22.40 -14.83 -27.14
C ALA A 288 -21.28 -14.74 -28.19
N ASP A 289 -21.62 -14.28 -29.39
CA ASP A 289 -20.75 -14.19 -30.57
C ASP A 289 -20.08 -12.82 -30.73
N ARG A 290 -20.13 -11.95 -29.70
CA ARG A 290 -19.68 -10.56 -29.78
C ARG A 290 -18.68 -10.21 -28.69
N ILE A 291 -17.61 -9.52 -29.08
CA ILE A 291 -16.72 -8.79 -28.17
C ILE A 291 -16.90 -7.29 -28.37
N TYR A 292 -17.14 -6.59 -27.28
CA TYR A 292 -17.21 -5.14 -27.24
C TYR A 292 -15.91 -4.52 -26.69
N ASP A 293 -15.68 -3.24 -27.00
CA ASP A 293 -14.52 -2.44 -26.58
C ASP A 293 -13.16 -3.04 -27.01
N HIS A 294 -13.14 -3.91 -28.02
CA HIS A 294 -11.90 -4.46 -28.56
C HIS A 294 -11.32 -3.55 -29.64
N VAL A 295 -10.90 -2.37 -29.17
CA VAL A 295 -10.34 -1.27 -29.95
C VAL A 295 -9.02 -0.83 -29.34
N THR A 296 -8.05 -0.49 -30.17
CA THR A 296 -6.71 -0.03 -29.78
C THR A 296 -6.43 1.34 -30.39
N ARG A 297 -5.38 2.00 -29.91
CA ARG A 297 -4.88 3.21 -30.55
C ARG A 297 -4.34 2.87 -31.94
N ARG A 298 -4.58 3.77 -32.91
CA ARG A 298 -3.95 3.65 -34.22
C ARG A 298 -2.44 3.73 -34.07
N VAL A 299 -1.75 2.70 -34.57
CA VAL A 299 -0.30 2.62 -34.58
C VAL A 299 0.21 3.35 -35.81
N ARG A 300 1.28 4.12 -35.66
CA ARG A 300 1.95 4.75 -36.80
C ARG A 300 2.73 3.72 -37.60
N ASP A 301 3.01 3.99 -38.88
CA ASP A 301 3.73 3.03 -39.73
C ASP A 301 5.15 2.76 -39.20
N ASP A 302 5.87 3.79 -38.74
CA ASP A 302 7.19 3.68 -38.11
C ASP A 302 7.16 2.90 -36.78
N ASP A 303 6.15 3.15 -35.95
CA ASP A 303 5.96 2.38 -34.71
C ASP A 303 5.63 0.90 -34.99
N ALA A 304 4.83 0.62 -36.02
CA ALA A 304 4.45 -0.74 -36.39
C ALA A 304 5.66 -1.55 -36.89
N GLU A 305 6.54 -0.91 -37.66
CA GLU A 305 7.82 -1.48 -38.07
C GLU A 305 8.71 -1.75 -36.86
N ALA A 306 8.89 -0.75 -35.97
CA ALA A 306 9.64 -0.95 -34.73
C ALA A 306 9.11 -2.11 -33.89
N PHE A 307 7.79 -2.28 -33.80
CA PHE A 307 7.20 -3.39 -33.04
C PHE A 307 7.54 -4.75 -33.65
N GLU A 308 7.67 -4.87 -34.96
CA GLU A 308 8.04 -6.12 -35.64
C GLU A 308 9.43 -6.63 -35.23
N TYR A 309 10.35 -5.71 -34.95
CA TYR A 309 11.70 -6.03 -34.45
C TYR A 309 11.73 -6.46 -32.99
N LEU A 310 10.71 -6.12 -32.20
CA LEU A 310 10.71 -6.39 -30.76
C LEU A 310 10.23 -7.80 -30.45
N ASP A 311 10.98 -8.49 -29.59
CA ASP A 311 10.52 -9.65 -28.84
C ASP A 311 10.34 -9.32 -27.34
N THR A 312 10.14 -10.35 -26.50
CA THR A 312 9.93 -10.18 -25.05
C THR A 312 11.18 -9.70 -24.29
N LYS A 313 12.35 -9.80 -24.91
CA LYS A 313 13.67 -9.48 -24.32
C LYS A 313 14.30 -8.24 -24.93
N THR A 314 14.02 -7.93 -26.19
CA THR A 314 14.57 -6.75 -26.88
C THR A 314 14.31 -5.48 -26.07
N LYS A 315 15.37 -4.69 -25.90
CA LYS A 315 15.31 -3.35 -25.31
C LYS A 315 15.10 -2.30 -26.39
N TYR A 316 14.59 -1.15 -25.98
CA TYR A 316 14.37 -0.05 -26.92
C TYR A 316 15.70 0.50 -27.48
N SER A 317 16.76 0.51 -26.68
CA SER A 317 18.12 0.91 -27.11
C SER A 317 18.73 0.01 -28.18
N GLU A 318 18.25 -1.23 -28.32
CA GLU A 318 18.73 -2.22 -29.28
C GLU A 318 18.05 -2.09 -30.66
N LEU A 319 17.06 -1.21 -30.80
CA LEU A 319 16.44 -0.93 -32.10
C LEU A 319 17.42 -0.24 -33.06
N PRO A 320 17.26 -0.40 -34.38
CA PRO A 320 17.93 0.44 -35.37
C PRO A 320 17.66 1.93 -35.12
N GLU A 321 18.65 2.80 -35.37
CA GLU A 321 18.57 4.23 -35.05
C GLU A 321 17.43 4.93 -35.81
N GLU A 322 17.16 4.49 -37.03
CA GLU A 322 16.06 4.93 -37.88
C GLU A 322 14.66 4.60 -37.32
N LEU A 323 14.56 3.60 -36.43
CA LEU A 323 13.32 3.20 -35.75
C LEU A 323 13.21 3.80 -34.33
N LYS A 324 14.24 4.50 -33.86
CA LYS A 324 14.23 5.18 -32.56
C LYS A 324 13.69 6.60 -32.71
N ARG A 325 12.62 6.87 -31.97
CA ARG A 325 11.99 8.21 -31.86
C ARG A 325 12.36 8.96 -30.58
N TYR A 326 12.54 8.22 -29.51
CA TYR A 326 12.96 8.68 -28.19
C TYR A 326 14.45 8.44 -28.01
N ARG A 327 15.06 9.29 -27.19
CA ARG A 327 16.45 9.11 -26.80
C ARG A 327 16.61 7.87 -25.94
N ASP A 328 17.52 6.99 -26.34
CA ASP A 328 17.79 5.71 -25.67
C ASP A 328 18.67 5.87 -24.42
N ASP A 329 19.43 6.96 -24.30
CA ASP A 329 20.19 7.30 -23.09
C ASP A 329 19.30 7.66 -21.88
N ILE A 330 18.02 8.00 -22.13
CA ILE A 330 17.03 8.31 -21.10
C ILE A 330 15.95 7.21 -21.01
N PHE A 331 15.59 6.57 -22.13
CA PHE A 331 14.45 5.66 -22.21
C PHE A 331 14.83 4.27 -22.77
N ASP A 332 15.63 3.50 -22.01
CA ASP A 332 16.08 2.14 -22.40
C ASP A 332 14.93 1.12 -22.58
N ASP A 333 13.78 1.35 -21.93
CA ASP A 333 12.62 0.44 -21.93
C ASP A 333 11.34 1.08 -22.49
N LYS A 334 11.46 2.08 -23.38
CA LYS A 334 10.31 2.83 -23.89
C LYS A 334 9.26 1.96 -24.57
N TYR A 335 9.69 0.98 -25.37
CA TYR A 335 8.82 0.02 -26.06
C TYR A 335 8.96 -1.35 -25.40
N LYS A 336 7.84 -2.01 -25.13
CA LYS A 336 7.85 -3.34 -24.54
C LYS A 336 6.76 -4.24 -25.12
N ARG A 337 7.18 -5.28 -25.86
CA ARG A 337 6.35 -6.42 -26.23
C ARG A 337 6.18 -7.33 -25.02
N LEU A 338 4.92 -7.64 -24.72
CA LEU A 338 4.54 -8.49 -23.60
C LEU A 338 4.73 -9.97 -23.94
N ASP A 339 4.91 -10.79 -22.91
CA ASP A 339 5.00 -12.24 -23.02
C ASP A 339 3.62 -12.87 -22.80
N ALA A 340 3.14 -13.68 -23.74
CA ALA A 340 1.86 -14.36 -23.62
C ALA A 340 1.89 -15.53 -22.62
N ASP A 341 3.07 -16.07 -22.32
CA ASP A 341 3.23 -17.22 -21.42
C ASP A 341 3.64 -16.78 -20.00
N ASP A 342 3.76 -15.48 -19.74
CA ASP A 342 3.94 -14.89 -18.40
C ASP A 342 2.81 -13.89 -18.06
N LEU A 343 2.89 -13.28 -16.88
CA LEU A 343 1.99 -12.22 -16.43
C LEU A 343 2.25 -10.91 -17.19
N SER A 344 1.18 -10.13 -17.40
CA SER A 344 1.33 -8.77 -17.91
C SER A 344 2.03 -7.86 -16.90
N ARG A 345 2.58 -6.73 -17.37
CA ARG A 345 3.00 -5.64 -16.48
C ARG A 345 1.76 -5.03 -15.81
N THR A 346 1.95 -4.28 -14.72
CA THR A 346 0.85 -3.54 -14.08
C THR A 346 0.13 -2.67 -15.11
N ILE A 347 -1.19 -2.83 -15.28
CA ILE A 347 -1.99 -1.90 -16.08
C ILE A 347 -2.10 -0.59 -15.32
N THR A 348 -1.47 0.46 -15.83
CA THR A 348 -1.47 1.80 -15.22
C THR A 348 -2.44 2.71 -15.94
N ALA A 349 -2.98 3.73 -15.25
CA ALA A 349 -3.82 4.74 -15.91
C ALA A 349 -3.08 5.54 -17.00
N HIS A 350 -1.74 5.53 -16.97
CA HIS A 350 -0.92 6.17 -18.00
C HIS A 350 -1.06 5.49 -19.38
N ILE A 351 -1.56 4.26 -19.45
CA ILE A 351 -1.89 3.58 -20.73
C ILE A 351 -2.85 4.41 -21.60
N ALA A 352 -3.66 5.27 -20.97
CA ALA A 352 -4.52 6.23 -21.67
C ALA A 352 -3.75 7.27 -22.49
N LYS A 353 -2.50 7.59 -22.12
CA LYS A 353 -1.63 8.55 -22.80
C LYS A 353 -0.67 7.85 -23.75
N ASP A 354 -0.04 6.78 -23.27
CA ASP A 354 1.01 6.05 -23.97
C ASP A 354 0.90 4.54 -23.68
N GLY A 355 0.69 3.76 -24.74
CA GLY A 355 0.51 2.30 -24.65
C GLY A 355 1.78 1.51 -24.99
N TYR A 356 2.91 2.15 -25.28
CA TYR A 356 4.10 1.46 -25.81
C TYR A 356 4.77 0.50 -24.81
N TRP A 357 4.45 0.59 -23.52
CA TRP A 357 4.81 -0.40 -22.50
C TRP A 357 3.97 -1.69 -22.54
N TYR A 358 2.95 -1.71 -23.39
CA TYR A 358 1.91 -2.74 -23.47
C TYR A 358 1.69 -3.14 -24.93
N ILE A 359 2.76 -3.51 -25.65
CA ILE A 359 2.65 -4.04 -27.00
C ILE A 359 2.15 -5.49 -26.93
N HIS A 360 1.15 -5.81 -27.73
CA HIS A 360 0.50 -7.12 -27.77
C HIS A 360 1.54 -8.22 -28.08
N PRO A 361 1.49 -9.41 -27.44
CA PRO A 361 2.51 -10.45 -27.63
C PRO A 361 2.70 -10.86 -29.09
N GLU A 362 1.59 -11.04 -29.82
CA GLU A 362 1.59 -11.64 -31.17
C GLU A 362 1.20 -10.64 -32.29
N GLN A 363 0.87 -9.37 -31.97
CA GLN A 363 0.33 -8.41 -32.94
C GLN A 363 1.13 -7.10 -32.83
N ASN A 364 1.41 -6.42 -33.96
CA ASN A 364 2.20 -5.18 -34.00
C ASN A 364 1.36 -3.97 -33.60
N ARG A 365 0.77 -4.01 -32.40
CA ARG A 365 -0.06 -2.95 -31.82
C ARG A 365 -0.01 -2.96 -30.30
N THR A 366 -0.46 -1.87 -29.68
CA THR A 366 -0.68 -1.85 -28.23
C THR A 366 -1.96 -2.61 -27.87
N LEU A 367 -2.09 -2.97 -26.59
CA LEU A 367 -3.30 -3.60 -26.07
C LEU A 367 -4.55 -2.74 -26.35
N THR A 368 -5.68 -3.42 -26.53
CA THR A 368 -7.02 -2.85 -26.65
C THR A 368 -7.63 -2.58 -25.27
N ILE A 369 -8.73 -1.82 -25.23
CA ILE A 369 -9.50 -1.59 -23.99
C ILE A 369 -9.96 -2.93 -23.39
N ARG A 370 -10.55 -3.82 -24.20
CA ARG A 370 -11.01 -5.14 -23.74
C ARG A 370 -9.88 -6.02 -23.21
N GLU A 371 -8.71 -6.02 -23.85
CA GLU A 371 -7.55 -6.77 -23.34
C GLU A 371 -7.10 -6.21 -21.99
N ALA A 372 -6.97 -4.89 -21.86
CA ALA A 372 -6.62 -4.25 -20.58
C ALA A 372 -7.67 -4.53 -19.49
N ALA A 373 -8.96 -4.51 -19.84
CA ALA A 373 -10.07 -4.81 -18.94
C ALA A 373 -9.99 -6.26 -18.43
N ARG A 374 -9.77 -7.25 -19.32
CA ARG A 374 -9.57 -8.64 -18.93
C ARG A 374 -8.32 -8.84 -18.10
N ILE A 375 -7.22 -8.14 -18.40
CA ILE A 375 -6.01 -8.21 -17.57
C ILE A 375 -6.27 -7.69 -16.16
N GLN A 376 -7.14 -6.68 -16.04
CA GLN A 376 -7.66 -6.21 -14.77
C GLN A 376 -8.80 -7.04 -14.20
N THR A 377 -9.21 -8.13 -14.85
CA THR A 377 -10.29 -9.05 -14.43
C THR A 377 -11.69 -8.45 -14.44
N PHE A 378 -11.93 -7.42 -15.26
CA PHE A 378 -13.29 -7.02 -15.60
C PHE A 378 -13.91 -8.04 -16.56
N PRO A 379 -15.16 -8.49 -16.32
CA PRO A 379 -15.86 -9.40 -17.20
C PRO A 379 -16.25 -8.73 -18.52
N ASP A 380 -16.54 -9.55 -19.52
CA ASP A 380 -16.76 -9.11 -20.90
C ASP A 380 -18.07 -8.32 -21.10
N HIS A 381 -19.02 -8.44 -20.16
CA HIS A 381 -20.24 -7.62 -20.16
C HIS A 381 -20.01 -6.22 -19.61
N PHE A 382 -18.92 -5.99 -18.86
CA PHE A 382 -18.61 -4.70 -18.26
C PHE A 382 -18.14 -3.71 -19.34
N ARG A 383 -18.83 -2.57 -19.45
CA ARG A 383 -18.58 -1.49 -20.44
C ARG A 383 -18.11 -0.23 -19.75
N PHE A 384 -17.34 0.61 -20.44
CA PHE A 384 -16.80 1.86 -19.88
C PHE A 384 -17.32 3.07 -20.64
N ALA A 385 -17.92 4.02 -19.94
CA ALA A 385 -18.39 5.27 -20.50
C ALA A 385 -17.22 6.22 -20.81
N GLY A 386 -17.48 7.18 -21.71
CA GLY A 386 -16.52 8.18 -22.14
C GLY A 386 -15.73 7.75 -23.39
N PRO A 387 -14.77 8.59 -23.82
CA PRO A 387 -13.89 8.25 -24.93
C PRO A 387 -12.97 7.07 -24.56
N PRO A 388 -12.43 6.35 -25.56
CA PRO A 388 -11.47 5.27 -25.33
C PRO A 388 -10.32 5.54 -24.36
N THR A 389 -9.79 6.77 -24.36
CA THR A 389 -8.74 7.19 -23.41
C THR A 389 -9.24 7.23 -21.97
N ALA A 390 -10.49 7.62 -21.74
CA ALA A 390 -11.12 7.59 -20.41
C ALA A 390 -11.32 6.15 -19.94
N ALA A 391 -11.73 5.23 -20.82
CA ALA A 391 -11.87 3.81 -20.50
C ALA A 391 -10.52 3.19 -20.04
N PHE A 392 -9.42 3.48 -20.73
CA PHE A 392 -8.09 3.06 -20.30
C PHE A 392 -7.69 3.63 -18.93
N ARG A 393 -7.98 4.92 -18.68
CA ARG A 393 -7.72 5.56 -17.39
C ARG A 393 -8.50 4.86 -16.27
N GLN A 394 -9.80 4.63 -16.50
CA GLN A 394 -10.70 3.92 -15.58
C GLN A 394 -10.17 2.52 -15.24
N ILE A 395 -9.78 1.73 -16.24
CA ILE A 395 -9.24 0.37 -16.05
C ILE A 395 -7.94 0.39 -15.24
N GLY A 396 -7.01 1.31 -15.56
CA GLY A 396 -5.72 1.39 -14.89
C GLY A 396 -5.79 1.84 -13.42
N ASN A 397 -6.75 2.71 -13.10
CA ASN A 397 -7.01 3.18 -11.74
C ASN A 397 -7.74 2.13 -10.89
N ALA A 398 -8.55 1.27 -11.50
CA ALA A 398 -9.38 0.32 -10.77
C ALA A 398 -8.59 -0.67 -9.89
N VAL A 399 -9.25 -1.14 -8.84
CA VAL A 399 -8.90 -2.39 -8.18
C VAL A 399 -9.34 -3.55 -9.09
N PRO A 400 -8.52 -4.59 -9.30
CA PRO A 400 -8.98 -5.75 -10.07
C PRO A 400 -10.19 -6.42 -9.40
N PRO A 401 -11.32 -6.65 -10.10
CA PRO A 401 -12.52 -7.24 -9.49
C PRO A 401 -12.29 -8.58 -8.79
N ARG A 402 -11.41 -9.46 -9.30
CA ARG A 402 -11.07 -10.70 -8.59
C ARG A 402 -10.43 -10.49 -7.22
N LEU A 403 -9.63 -9.44 -7.06
CA LEU A 403 -9.08 -9.08 -5.75
C LEU A 403 -10.21 -8.58 -4.83
N GLY A 404 -11.08 -7.71 -5.36
CA GLY A 404 -12.26 -7.23 -4.64
C GLY A 404 -13.18 -8.37 -4.19
N LEU A 405 -13.40 -9.37 -5.05
CA LEU A 405 -14.15 -10.58 -4.75
C LEU A 405 -13.49 -11.41 -3.64
N ALA A 406 -12.18 -11.65 -3.71
CA ALA A 406 -11.48 -12.44 -2.71
C ALA A 406 -11.56 -11.80 -1.31
N ILE A 407 -11.26 -10.50 -1.21
CA ILE A 407 -11.33 -9.75 0.05
C ILE A 407 -12.78 -9.59 0.51
N GLY A 408 -13.68 -9.25 -0.42
CA GLY A 408 -15.10 -9.09 -0.15
C GLY A 408 -15.75 -10.36 0.36
N SER A 409 -15.40 -11.53 -0.20
CA SER A 409 -15.94 -12.82 0.24
C SER A 409 -15.48 -13.17 1.66
N ALA A 410 -14.20 -12.91 1.99
CA ALA A 410 -13.68 -13.12 3.34
C ALA A 410 -14.40 -12.22 4.37
N VAL A 411 -14.59 -10.94 4.04
CA VAL A 411 -15.36 -10.00 4.88
C VAL A 411 -16.82 -10.42 5.00
N ALA A 412 -17.49 -10.75 3.90
CA ALA A 412 -18.89 -11.17 3.89
C ALA A 412 -19.11 -12.44 4.72
N GLY A 413 -18.20 -13.42 4.65
CA GLY A 413 -18.23 -14.63 5.46
C GLY A 413 -18.26 -14.30 6.95
N ILE A 414 -17.30 -13.50 7.43
CA ILE A 414 -17.23 -13.10 8.84
C ILE A 414 -18.48 -12.32 9.27
N LEU A 415 -18.97 -11.40 8.43
CA LEU A 415 -20.17 -10.63 8.74
C LEU A 415 -21.46 -11.46 8.77
N ARG A 416 -21.50 -12.61 8.09
CA ARG A 416 -22.67 -13.51 8.07
C ARG A 416 -22.60 -14.58 9.16
N ASP A 417 -21.43 -15.17 9.36
CA ASP A 417 -21.25 -16.34 10.24
C ASP A 417 -20.97 -15.93 11.69
N GLY A 418 -20.54 -14.68 11.91
CA GLY A 418 -20.06 -14.20 13.21
C GLY A 418 -18.61 -14.60 13.48
N ALA A 419 -17.90 -13.79 14.26
CA ALA A 419 -16.46 -13.99 14.45
C ALA A 419 -16.10 -15.14 15.40
N HIS A 420 -14.98 -15.79 15.10
CA HIS A 420 -14.30 -16.73 15.99
C HIS A 420 -13.11 -16.05 16.67
N GLY A 421 -13.34 -15.35 17.77
CA GLY A 421 -12.28 -14.82 18.64
C GLY A 421 -12.13 -13.30 18.63
N VAL A 422 -11.30 -12.81 19.56
CA VAL A 422 -10.93 -11.40 19.73
C VAL A 422 -9.57 -11.19 19.10
N ALA A 423 -9.49 -10.28 18.12
CA ALA A 423 -8.24 -9.93 17.46
C ALA A 423 -7.27 -9.25 18.44
N VAL A 424 -6.00 -9.59 18.33
CA VAL A 424 -4.92 -8.88 19.04
C VAL A 424 -4.73 -7.53 18.37
N THR A 425 -4.92 -6.44 19.14
CA THR A 425 -4.74 -5.09 18.63
C THR A 425 -3.29 -4.65 18.72
N THR A 426 -2.94 -3.65 17.90
CA THR A 426 -1.64 -3.00 17.91
C THR A 426 -1.36 -2.33 19.26
N GLU A 427 -2.40 -1.75 19.89
CA GLU A 427 -2.31 -1.20 21.24
C GLU A 427 -1.86 -2.22 22.29
N MET A 428 -2.38 -3.45 22.23
CA MET A 428 -2.03 -4.52 23.19
C MET A 428 -0.54 -4.89 23.09
N THR A 429 -0.04 -5.10 21.87
CA THR A 429 1.38 -5.45 21.65
C THR A 429 2.29 -4.29 22.00
N ARG A 430 1.94 -3.06 21.60
CA ARG A 430 2.71 -1.85 21.87
C ARG A 430 2.83 -1.60 23.36
N SER A 431 1.72 -1.60 24.09
CA SER A 431 1.70 -1.36 25.54
C SER A 431 2.49 -2.44 26.29
N GLY A 432 2.36 -3.70 25.87
CA GLY A 432 3.13 -4.82 26.43
C GLY A 432 4.63 -4.66 26.22
N LEU A 433 5.05 -4.29 25.00
CA LEU A 433 6.45 -4.01 24.67
C LEU A 433 6.98 -2.80 25.44
N ALA A 434 6.24 -1.70 25.47
CA ALA A 434 6.66 -0.48 26.14
C ALA A 434 6.85 -0.68 27.64
N ARG A 435 5.89 -1.37 28.30
CA ARG A 435 5.99 -1.75 29.72
C ARG A 435 7.21 -2.63 29.98
N TRP A 436 7.39 -3.70 29.20
CA TRP A 436 8.57 -4.56 29.30
C TRP A 436 9.87 -3.77 29.08
N GLY A 437 9.87 -2.83 28.13
CA GLY A 437 10.97 -1.93 27.84
C GLY A 437 11.44 -1.12 29.06
N ARG A 438 10.49 -0.60 29.83
CA ARG A 438 10.74 0.22 31.03
C ARG A 438 11.17 -0.60 32.25
N GLU A 439 10.67 -1.83 32.38
CA GLU A 439 10.84 -2.63 33.60
C GLU A 439 11.94 -3.70 33.50
N SER A 440 12.21 -4.23 32.30
CA SER A 440 13.12 -5.36 32.10
C SER A 440 14.58 -4.99 32.33
N HIS A 441 15.29 -5.76 33.14
CA HIS A 441 16.75 -5.65 33.32
C HIS A 441 17.54 -6.11 32.08
N LEU A 442 16.88 -6.77 31.11
CA LEU A 442 17.50 -7.19 29.86
C LEU A 442 17.66 -6.04 28.86
N VAL A 443 16.92 -4.95 29.04
CA VAL A 443 17.03 -3.76 28.19
C VAL A 443 18.19 -2.92 28.67
N SER A 444 19.12 -2.62 27.77
CA SER A 444 20.28 -1.78 28.10
C SER A 444 19.86 -0.43 28.71
N PRO A 445 20.49 0.02 29.80
CA PRO A 445 20.03 1.19 30.57
C PRO A 445 20.19 2.52 29.81
N TRP A 446 21.18 2.62 28.90
CA TRP A 446 21.36 3.82 28.06
C TRP A 446 20.21 4.07 27.09
N LEU A 447 19.44 3.04 26.73
CA LEU A 447 18.28 3.18 25.84
C LEU A 447 17.09 3.89 26.51
N ARG A 448 17.15 4.09 27.83
CA ARG A 448 16.15 4.85 28.62
C ARG A 448 16.55 6.30 28.86
N SER A 449 17.73 6.71 28.38
CA SER A 449 18.30 8.02 28.68
C SER A 449 17.64 9.18 27.94
N GLY A 450 16.93 8.92 26.84
CA GLY A 450 16.45 9.97 25.95
C GLY A 450 17.56 10.66 25.14
N SER A 451 18.79 10.15 25.15
CA SER A 451 19.96 10.83 24.59
C SER A 451 20.69 9.96 23.57
N ARG A 452 20.81 10.48 22.33
CA ARG A 452 21.60 9.84 21.25
C ARG A 452 23.04 9.58 21.71
N TRP A 453 23.63 10.57 22.38
CA TRP A 453 25.00 10.50 22.89
C TRP A 453 25.18 9.37 23.89
N LEU A 454 24.30 9.29 24.88
CA LEU A 454 24.37 8.25 25.91
C LEU A 454 24.14 6.85 25.32
N VAL A 455 23.33 6.71 24.26
CA VAL A 455 23.20 5.44 23.54
C VAL A 455 24.50 5.05 22.87
N VAL A 456 25.19 5.97 22.19
CA VAL A 456 26.49 5.69 21.54
C VAL A 456 27.55 5.33 22.58
N LEU A 457 27.67 6.14 23.64
CA LEU A 457 28.61 5.92 24.74
C LEU A 457 28.39 4.56 25.42
N GLY A 458 27.14 4.27 25.78
CA GLY A 458 26.76 3.03 26.44
C GLY A 458 26.98 1.81 25.56
N ASP A 459 26.61 1.88 24.27
CA ASP A 459 26.81 0.76 23.36
C ASP A 459 28.29 0.48 23.08
N ALA A 460 29.08 1.53 22.81
CA ALA A 460 30.50 1.39 22.51
C ALA A 460 31.27 0.80 23.69
N LEU A 461 31.04 1.30 24.91
CA LEU A 461 31.80 0.87 26.08
C LEU A 461 31.21 -0.37 26.77
N LEU A 462 29.89 -0.49 26.86
CA LEU A 462 29.24 -1.53 27.67
C LEU A 462 28.39 -2.53 26.86
N GLY A 463 28.29 -2.38 25.54
CA GLY A 463 27.36 -3.14 24.70
C GLY A 463 27.53 -4.66 24.70
N ASP A 464 28.75 -5.15 24.96
CA ASP A 464 29.14 -6.57 25.02
C ASP A 464 29.47 -7.04 26.44
N GLU A 465 29.32 -6.15 27.43
CA GLU A 465 29.67 -6.44 28.82
C GLU A 465 28.58 -7.24 29.55
N SER A 466 28.98 -7.88 30.64
CA SER A 466 28.04 -8.60 31.51
C SER A 466 27.06 -7.65 32.19
N GLY A 467 25.85 -8.13 32.52
CA GLY A 467 24.87 -7.30 33.26
C GLY A 467 25.41 -6.76 34.59
N THR A 468 26.30 -7.51 35.26
CA THR A 468 26.99 -7.06 36.48
C THR A 468 27.94 -5.89 36.20
N THR A 469 28.74 -5.98 35.15
CA THR A 469 29.65 -4.91 34.71
C THR A 469 28.84 -3.66 34.32
N VAL A 470 27.77 -3.83 33.55
CA VAL A 470 26.87 -2.74 33.15
C VAL A 470 26.28 -2.05 34.38
N ALA A 471 25.76 -2.81 35.35
CA ALA A 471 25.17 -2.25 36.57
C ALA A 471 26.19 -1.46 37.43
N ALA A 472 27.46 -1.90 37.46
CA ALA A 472 28.52 -1.24 38.21
C ALA A 472 29.02 0.05 37.55
N LEU A 473 29.17 0.05 36.22
CA LEU A 473 29.82 1.15 35.50
C LEU A 473 28.84 2.16 34.90
N TRP A 474 27.63 1.75 34.50
CA TRP A 474 26.67 2.65 33.87
C TRP A 474 26.36 3.93 34.69
N PRO A 475 26.20 3.87 36.03
CA PRO A 475 26.00 5.09 36.82
C PRO A 475 27.11 6.12 36.60
N LEU A 476 28.37 5.67 36.49
CA LEU A 476 29.53 6.53 36.24
C LEU A 476 29.52 7.10 34.82
N LEU A 477 29.25 6.26 33.81
CA LEU A 477 29.21 6.69 32.40
C LEU A 477 28.05 7.65 32.13
N SER A 478 26.92 7.47 32.83
CA SER A 478 25.74 8.32 32.66
C SER A 478 25.93 9.76 33.14
N GLU A 479 26.93 10.03 33.97
CA GLU A 479 27.34 11.39 34.35
C GLU A 479 27.87 12.17 33.14
N TRP A 480 28.37 11.48 32.11
CA TRP A 480 28.83 12.07 30.86
C TRP A 480 27.70 12.21 29.85
N SER A 481 26.62 12.89 30.27
CA SER A 481 25.36 12.98 29.53
C SER A 481 25.46 13.73 28.20
N THR A 482 26.54 14.49 27.99
CA THR A 482 26.79 15.25 26.76
C THR A 482 28.25 15.08 26.29
N PRO A 483 28.54 15.33 25.01
CA PRO A 483 29.90 15.33 24.46
C PRO A 483 30.87 16.23 25.25
N GLU A 484 30.42 17.40 25.70
CA GLU A 484 31.20 18.35 26.49
C GLU A 484 31.68 17.72 27.80
N LEU A 485 30.76 17.10 28.54
CA LEU A 485 31.03 16.50 29.85
C LEU A 485 31.96 15.29 29.73
N PHE A 486 31.80 14.51 28.66
CA PHE A 486 32.68 13.39 28.35
C PHE A 486 34.10 13.88 28.02
N ALA A 487 34.23 14.86 27.12
CA ALA A 487 35.51 15.43 26.73
C ALA A 487 36.26 16.10 27.91
N ALA A 488 35.52 16.77 28.80
CA ALA A 488 36.08 17.34 30.02
C ALA A 488 36.58 16.28 31.02
N SER A 489 36.10 15.04 30.90
CA SER A 489 36.42 13.91 31.78
C SER A 489 37.38 12.89 31.13
N ALA A 490 38.17 13.30 30.14
CA ALA A 490 38.99 12.42 29.32
C ALA A 490 39.89 11.46 30.11
N ASP A 491 40.57 11.95 31.17
CA ASP A 491 41.46 11.10 31.98
C ASP A 491 40.70 9.96 32.65
N ARG A 492 39.53 10.25 33.21
CA ARG A 492 38.65 9.26 33.84
C ARG A 492 38.04 8.30 32.80
N ALA A 493 37.71 8.79 31.62
CA ALA A 493 37.25 7.95 30.50
C ALA A 493 38.33 6.96 30.06
N ILE A 494 39.59 7.41 29.95
CA ILE A 494 40.74 6.55 29.60
C ILE A 494 40.97 5.49 30.68
N GLU A 495 40.90 5.88 31.95
CA GLU A 495 41.02 4.93 33.08
C GLU A 495 39.95 3.84 33.00
N ILE A 496 38.67 4.20 32.87
CA ILE A 496 37.58 3.24 32.75
C ILE A 496 37.71 2.39 31.48
N GLY A 497 38.11 3.00 30.36
CA GLY A 497 38.40 2.28 29.11
C GLY A 497 39.47 1.21 29.29
N SER A 498 40.50 1.48 30.11
CA SER A 498 41.55 0.50 30.40
C SER A 498 41.01 -0.72 31.16
N TRP A 499 40.07 -0.53 32.10
CA TRP A 499 39.44 -1.62 32.85
C TRP A 499 38.60 -2.53 31.95
N LEU A 500 37.99 -1.95 30.92
CA LEU A 500 37.15 -2.64 29.93
C LEU A 500 37.96 -3.20 28.75
N ASN A 501 39.26 -2.93 28.67
CA ASN A 501 40.08 -3.19 27.48
C ASN A 501 39.52 -2.53 26.20
N LYS A 502 39.07 -1.27 26.33
CA LYS A 502 38.42 -0.46 25.30
C LYS A 502 39.08 0.91 25.08
N ALA A 503 40.42 0.94 25.11
CA ALA A 503 41.17 2.18 24.96
C ALA A 503 40.99 2.82 23.58
N GLU A 504 40.84 2.02 22.52
CA GLU A 504 40.61 2.51 21.16
C GLU A 504 39.23 3.16 21.03
N GLU A 505 38.19 2.53 21.58
CA GLU A 505 36.83 3.03 21.58
C GLU A 505 36.72 4.34 22.37
N VAL A 506 37.39 4.46 23.53
CA VAL A 506 37.44 5.72 24.28
C VAL A 506 38.13 6.81 23.46
N GLY A 507 39.26 6.50 22.81
CA GLY A 507 39.96 7.45 21.95
C GLY A 507 39.07 7.97 20.82
N ALA A 508 38.31 7.08 20.19
CA ALA A 508 37.41 7.46 19.11
C ALA A 508 36.16 8.20 19.59
N LEU A 509 35.62 7.87 20.77
CA LEU A 509 34.53 8.64 21.40
C LEU A 509 34.98 10.06 21.76
N LEU A 510 36.24 10.25 22.18
CA LEU A 510 36.81 11.58 22.43
C LEU A 510 36.99 12.38 21.14
N GLU A 511 37.38 11.73 20.04
CA GLU A 511 37.40 12.35 18.71
C GLU A 511 36.00 12.78 18.28
N LEU A 512 35.02 11.86 18.36
CA LEU A 512 33.63 12.13 18.04
C LEU A 512 33.07 13.29 18.89
N ALA A 513 33.34 13.30 20.19
CA ALA A 513 32.90 14.36 21.07
C ALA A 513 33.42 15.72 20.60
N ARG A 514 34.71 15.82 20.24
CA ARG A 514 35.29 17.06 19.71
C ARG A 514 34.65 17.48 18.38
N THR A 515 34.47 16.54 17.45
CA THR A 515 33.80 16.82 16.17
C THR A 515 32.40 17.38 16.38
N VAL A 516 31.59 16.73 17.23
CA VAL A 516 30.23 17.20 17.53
C VAL A 516 30.26 18.60 18.13
N LEU A 517 31.20 18.91 19.03
CA LEU A 517 31.36 20.24 19.63
C LEU A 517 31.73 21.30 18.60
N ASP A 518 32.65 20.98 17.69
CA ASP A 518 33.10 21.87 16.63
C ASP A 518 31.99 22.16 15.61
N GLU A 519 31.06 21.21 15.42
CA GLU A 519 29.94 21.28 14.46
C GLU A 519 28.62 21.80 15.05
N GLY A 520 28.62 22.29 16.30
CA GLY A 520 27.44 22.94 16.91
C GLY A 520 26.76 22.15 18.02
N GLY A 521 27.40 21.12 18.56
CA GLY A 521 27.06 20.45 19.83
C GLY A 521 26.01 19.34 19.75
N SER A 522 25.45 19.06 18.57
CA SER A 522 24.38 18.05 18.41
C SER A 522 24.84 16.84 17.60
N LEU A 523 24.67 15.64 18.15
CA LEU A 523 24.96 14.39 17.46
C LEU A 523 23.84 14.03 16.46
N ASP A 524 24.15 14.01 15.17
CA ASP A 524 23.18 13.73 14.09
C ASP A 524 23.36 12.35 13.42
N ASP A 525 22.54 12.09 12.39
CA ASP A 525 22.53 10.81 11.66
C ASP A 525 23.85 10.59 10.85
N ASP A 526 24.53 11.65 10.41
CA ASP A 526 25.77 11.57 9.62
C ASP A 526 26.95 11.17 10.52
N HIS A 527 27.02 11.76 11.72
CA HIS A 527 27.97 11.35 12.75
C HIS A 527 27.80 9.86 13.09
N LEU A 528 26.57 9.41 13.34
CA LEU A 528 26.27 8.00 13.64
C LEU A 528 26.70 7.07 12.50
N ALA A 529 26.38 7.43 11.25
CA ALA A 529 26.76 6.66 10.08
C ALA A 529 28.29 6.54 9.93
N GLN A 530 29.03 7.62 10.22
CA GLN A 530 30.48 7.61 10.21
C GLN A 530 31.04 6.63 11.25
N GLN A 531 30.52 6.62 12.47
CA GLN A 531 30.96 5.69 13.52
C GLN A 531 30.68 4.23 13.19
N VAL A 532 29.54 3.94 12.53
CA VAL A 532 29.24 2.61 12.01
C VAL A 532 30.26 2.19 10.94
N SER A 533 30.61 3.11 10.02
CA SER A 533 31.58 2.81 8.96
C SER A 533 33.00 2.52 9.50
N ARG A 534 33.36 3.14 10.63
CA ARG A 534 34.61 2.91 11.36
C ARG A 534 34.59 1.64 12.23
N GLY A 535 33.45 0.95 12.35
CA GLY A 535 33.30 -0.24 13.19
C GLY A 535 33.18 0.04 14.70
N LEU A 536 33.09 1.31 15.10
CA LEU A 536 33.07 1.76 16.50
C LEU A 536 31.67 1.73 17.12
N LEU A 537 30.64 1.80 16.28
CA LEU A 537 29.25 1.72 16.69
C LEU A 537 28.56 0.59 15.94
N ARG A 538 27.86 -0.28 16.67
CA ARG A 538 27.06 -1.34 16.04
C ARG A 538 25.92 -0.68 15.26
N ARG A 539 25.62 -1.20 14.06
CA ARG A 539 24.52 -0.68 13.23
C ARG A 539 23.18 -0.64 14.00
N ALA A 540 22.90 -1.67 14.80
CA ALA A 540 21.68 -1.73 15.62
C ALA A 540 21.65 -0.61 16.69
N ALA A 541 22.80 -0.19 17.21
CA ALA A 541 22.90 0.88 18.19
C ALA A 541 22.78 2.27 17.57
N SER A 542 23.32 2.47 16.36
CA SER A 542 23.02 3.67 15.55
C SER A 542 21.52 3.78 15.28
N GLU A 543 20.89 2.66 14.92
CA GLU A 543 19.43 2.54 14.76
C GLU A 543 18.66 2.91 16.03
N LEU A 544 19.07 2.38 17.18
CA LEU A 544 18.47 2.69 18.48
C LEU A 544 18.71 4.15 18.90
N ALA A 545 19.88 4.72 18.62
CA ALA A 545 20.21 6.11 18.94
C ALA A 545 19.27 7.07 18.20
N MET A 546 18.95 6.80 16.92
CA MET A 546 18.00 7.62 16.16
C MET A 546 16.63 7.76 16.83
N ILE A 547 16.13 6.69 17.47
CA ILE A 547 14.80 6.67 18.10
C ILE A 547 14.81 7.01 19.59
N ALA A 548 15.98 6.98 20.24
CA ALA A 548 16.13 7.32 21.65
C ALA A 548 15.89 8.81 21.92
N ASP A 549 16.11 9.66 20.92
CA ASP A 549 15.81 11.09 20.96
C ASP A 549 14.28 11.33 20.95
N PRO A 550 13.69 11.89 22.02
CA PRO A 550 12.26 12.18 22.08
C PRO A 550 11.81 13.20 21.03
N GLU A 551 12.68 14.12 20.65
CA GLU A 551 12.39 15.22 19.70
C GLU A 551 12.73 14.85 18.25
N GLY A 552 13.46 13.74 18.05
CA GLY A 552 13.89 13.26 16.74
C GLY A 552 12.79 12.66 15.87
N GLU A 553 13.15 12.11 14.71
CA GLU A 553 12.21 11.30 13.90
C GLU A 553 11.89 9.98 14.60
N GLU A 554 10.75 9.36 14.27
CA GLU A 554 10.37 8.03 14.77
C GLU A 554 10.28 7.01 13.62
N PRO A 555 11.42 6.66 12.98
CA PRO A 555 11.43 5.72 11.87
C PRO A 555 11.05 4.31 12.31
N VAL A 556 10.31 3.57 11.48
CA VAL A 556 10.05 2.14 11.70
C VAL A 556 11.28 1.32 11.32
N ILE A 557 12.00 0.79 12.33
CA ILE A 557 13.25 0.05 12.14
C ILE A 557 13.00 -1.45 12.01
N ALA A 558 13.15 -1.96 10.80
CA ALA A 558 12.96 -3.36 10.42
C ALA A 558 14.28 -4.13 10.33
N ASN A 559 15.07 -4.14 11.42
CA ASN A 559 16.32 -4.90 11.46
C ASN A 559 16.09 -6.39 11.72
N THR A 560 17.13 -7.21 11.56
CA THR A 560 17.04 -8.69 11.69
C THR A 560 16.42 -9.16 13.01
N ALA A 561 16.63 -8.43 14.11
CA ALA A 561 16.06 -8.77 15.42
C ALA A 561 14.55 -8.49 15.45
N ALA A 562 14.13 -7.27 15.09
CA ALA A 562 12.72 -6.89 15.03
C ALA A 562 11.93 -7.76 14.03
N LEU A 563 12.49 -8.01 12.84
CA LEU A 563 11.87 -8.84 11.82
C LEU A 563 11.68 -10.29 12.26
N ARG A 564 12.62 -10.85 13.04
CA ARG A 564 12.49 -12.20 13.59
C ARG A 564 11.36 -12.28 14.60
N VAL A 565 11.24 -11.29 15.49
CA VAL A 565 10.11 -11.22 16.43
C VAL A 565 8.80 -11.13 15.67
N ALA A 566 8.70 -10.21 14.70
CA ALA A 566 7.50 -10.02 13.90
C ALA A 566 7.10 -11.27 13.10
N GLY A 567 8.06 -11.93 12.42
CA GLY A 567 7.80 -13.16 11.68
C GLY A 567 7.31 -14.31 12.58
N ARG A 568 7.96 -14.51 13.73
CA ARG A 568 7.55 -15.52 14.72
C ARG A 568 6.18 -15.20 15.30
N PHE A 569 5.91 -13.93 15.63
CA PHE A 569 4.64 -13.48 16.18
C PHE A 569 3.46 -13.75 15.23
N PHE A 570 3.52 -13.23 14.00
CA PHE A 570 2.40 -13.30 13.06
C PHE A 570 2.27 -14.64 12.33
N GLN A 571 3.37 -15.40 12.17
CA GLN A 571 3.37 -16.59 11.29
C GLN A 571 3.90 -17.86 11.94
N GLY A 572 4.44 -17.77 13.16
CA GLY A 572 5.07 -18.91 13.81
C GLY A 572 6.34 -19.38 13.09
N THR A 573 6.92 -18.60 12.17
CA THR A 573 8.17 -18.96 11.48
C THR A 573 9.06 -17.75 11.26
N GLU A 574 10.35 -18.01 11.05
CA GLU A 574 11.33 -16.98 10.67
C GLU A 574 11.39 -16.76 9.15
N ARG A 575 10.68 -17.58 8.37
CA ARG A 575 10.90 -17.74 6.93
C ARG A 575 10.05 -16.82 6.06
N TRP A 576 9.48 -15.76 6.62
CA TRP A 576 8.56 -14.96 5.83
C TRP A 576 8.56 -13.49 6.20
N LEU A 577 9.21 -12.72 5.32
CA LEU A 577 8.87 -11.37 4.90
C LEU A 577 9.26 -11.32 3.44
N LYS A 578 8.30 -11.37 2.49
CA LYS A 578 8.58 -11.43 1.04
C LYS A 578 9.56 -10.31 0.66
N ASN A 579 9.39 -9.13 1.27
CA ASN A 579 10.34 -8.03 1.21
C ASN A 579 10.49 -7.37 2.59
N ARG A 580 11.73 -7.34 3.11
CA ARG A 580 12.06 -6.71 4.40
C ARG A 580 11.71 -5.22 4.46
N ASN A 581 11.80 -4.54 3.32
CA ASN A 581 11.58 -3.09 3.21
C ASN A 581 10.10 -2.72 3.02
N SER A 582 9.20 -3.69 2.81
CA SER A 582 7.75 -3.45 2.77
C SER A 582 7.03 -4.27 3.84
N ASP A 583 6.79 -5.56 3.62
CA ASP A 583 6.04 -6.43 4.54
C ASP A 583 6.70 -6.48 5.92
N GLY A 584 8.02 -6.45 5.96
CA GLY A 584 8.79 -6.42 7.19
C GLY A 584 8.54 -5.17 8.02
N ARG A 585 8.52 -4.01 7.37
CA ARG A 585 8.26 -2.73 8.05
C ARG A 585 6.81 -2.65 8.51
N ILE A 586 5.86 -3.11 7.70
CA ILE A 586 4.44 -3.20 8.10
C ILE A 586 4.27 -4.12 9.31
N ALA A 587 4.88 -5.30 9.31
CA ALA A 587 4.79 -6.22 10.44
C ALA A 587 5.40 -5.63 11.72
N VAL A 588 6.52 -4.91 11.61
CA VAL A 588 7.12 -4.20 12.75
C VAL A 588 6.20 -3.07 13.22
N SER A 589 5.65 -2.25 12.31
CA SER A 589 4.76 -1.15 12.68
C SER A 589 3.51 -1.62 13.44
N ARG A 590 2.97 -2.81 13.09
CA ARG A 590 1.85 -3.44 13.79
C ARG A 590 2.16 -3.92 15.20
N LEU A 591 3.43 -4.09 15.57
CA LEU A 591 3.79 -4.43 16.94
C LEU A 591 3.96 -3.20 17.81
N ILE A 592 4.45 -2.10 17.22
CA ILE A 592 4.89 -0.90 17.95
C ILE A 592 3.84 0.22 17.96
N GLY A 593 2.79 0.16 17.13
CA GLY A 593 1.71 1.15 17.08
C GLY A 593 2.17 2.57 16.79
N PHE A 594 1.37 3.59 17.16
CA PHE A 594 1.73 5.00 16.92
C PHE A 594 1.12 5.99 17.90
N ASP A 595 1.86 6.26 18.96
CA ASP A 595 1.57 7.19 20.04
C ASP A 595 2.85 7.46 20.87
N GLU A 596 2.68 8.08 22.03
CA GLU A 596 3.75 8.42 22.96
C GLU A 596 4.61 7.23 23.45
N GLU A 597 4.10 5.99 23.45
CA GLU A 597 4.92 4.84 23.86
C GLU A 597 5.58 4.10 22.68
N SER A 598 5.33 4.53 21.45
CA SER A 598 5.76 3.78 20.26
C SER A 598 7.29 3.71 20.10
N ARG A 599 8.00 4.79 20.46
CA ARG A 599 9.48 4.78 20.59
C ARG A 599 9.95 3.71 21.55
N GLN A 600 9.38 3.69 22.75
CA GLN A 600 9.73 2.75 23.79
C GLN A 600 9.40 1.31 23.39
N ALA A 601 8.28 1.10 22.70
CA ALA A 601 7.89 -0.19 22.15
C ALA A 601 8.86 -0.67 21.06
N GLN A 602 9.36 0.22 20.20
CA GLN A 602 10.33 -0.14 19.16
C GLN A 602 11.71 -0.46 19.74
N ILE A 603 12.20 0.33 20.70
CA ILE A 603 13.41 0.03 21.47
C ILE A 603 13.28 -1.36 22.12
N ALA A 604 12.15 -1.58 22.81
CA ALA A 604 11.85 -2.85 23.46
C ALA A 604 11.78 -4.00 22.45
N LEU A 605 11.20 -3.82 21.28
CA LEU A 605 11.10 -4.86 20.24
C LEU A 605 12.47 -5.30 19.73
N ILE A 606 13.38 -4.35 19.51
CA ILE A 606 14.74 -4.62 19.05
C ILE A 606 15.51 -5.36 20.15
N GLU A 607 15.47 -4.89 21.40
CA GLU A 607 16.14 -5.54 22.54
C GLU A 607 15.54 -6.92 22.85
N LEU A 608 14.22 -7.06 22.75
CA LEU A 608 13.53 -8.34 22.87
C LEU A 608 14.06 -9.33 21.84
N GLY A 609 14.20 -8.90 20.58
CA GLY A 609 14.80 -9.71 19.52
C GLY A 609 16.25 -10.08 19.82
N ALA A 610 17.06 -9.13 20.29
CA ALA A 610 18.49 -9.32 20.54
C ALA A 610 18.77 -10.24 21.74
N ARG A 611 18.03 -10.07 22.84
CA ARG A 611 18.35 -10.69 24.13
C ARG A 611 17.48 -11.89 24.49
N LEU A 612 16.22 -11.94 24.04
CA LEU A 612 15.26 -12.96 24.48
C LEU A 612 14.75 -13.83 23.35
N CYS A 613 14.23 -13.24 22.27
CA CYS A 613 13.74 -13.95 21.09
C CYS A 613 14.91 -14.27 20.13
N THR A 614 15.93 -14.98 20.64
CA THR A 614 17.14 -15.31 19.89
C THR A 614 16.91 -16.40 18.83
N PRO A 615 17.78 -16.53 17.80
CA PRO A 615 17.62 -17.56 16.78
C PRO A 615 17.72 -19.01 17.31
N LYS A 616 18.57 -19.26 18.32
CA LYS A 616 18.87 -20.63 18.78
C LYS A 616 18.08 -21.06 20.02
N ALA A 617 17.87 -20.16 20.97
CA ALA A 617 17.25 -20.46 22.25
C ALA A 617 16.30 -19.32 22.66
N PRO A 618 15.10 -19.23 22.06
CA PRO A 618 14.16 -18.19 22.40
C PRO A 618 13.54 -18.39 23.79
N GLY A 619 13.66 -17.40 24.66
CA GLY A 619 13.07 -17.40 25.99
C GLY A 619 11.57 -17.03 25.98
N CYS A 620 10.72 -17.85 25.35
CA CYS A 620 9.31 -17.52 25.13
C CYS A 620 8.54 -17.28 26.44
N THR A 621 8.85 -17.99 27.53
CA THR A 621 8.17 -17.84 28.83
C THR A 621 8.28 -16.44 29.42
N ALA A 622 9.39 -15.73 29.16
CA ALA A 622 9.61 -14.37 29.67
C ALA A 622 9.27 -13.29 28.63
N CYS A 623 8.75 -13.67 27.46
CA CYS A 623 8.46 -12.75 26.37
C CYS A 623 7.10 -12.06 26.61
N PRO A 624 7.02 -10.72 26.55
CA PRO A 624 5.77 -9.97 26.79
C PRO A 624 4.71 -10.22 25.69
N LEU A 625 5.12 -10.77 24.55
CA LEU A 625 4.24 -11.08 23.42
C LEU A 625 3.81 -12.56 23.38
N SER A 626 4.30 -13.40 24.29
CA SER A 626 4.17 -14.87 24.21
C SER A 626 2.71 -15.35 24.15
N GLN A 627 1.82 -14.72 24.92
CA GLN A 627 0.39 -15.07 24.98
C GLN A 627 -0.37 -14.89 23.65
N TRP A 628 0.21 -14.16 22.69
CA TRP A 628 -0.39 -13.88 21.37
C TRP A 628 0.49 -14.36 20.22
N CYS A 629 1.61 -15.00 20.52
CA CYS A 629 2.65 -15.32 19.54
C CYS A 629 2.42 -16.72 18.98
N ARG A 630 2.17 -16.82 17.66
CA ARG A 630 1.98 -18.11 16.98
C ARG A 630 3.18 -19.06 17.06
N TYR A 631 4.38 -18.54 17.38
CA TYR A 631 5.57 -19.37 17.61
C TYR A 631 5.58 -19.97 19.02
N ALA A 632 5.04 -19.27 20.01
CA ALA A 632 5.00 -19.75 21.40
C ALA A 632 3.89 -20.78 21.65
N GLU A 633 2.88 -20.83 20.79
CA GLU A 633 1.82 -21.85 20.78
C GLU A 633 2.30 -23.23 20.30
N ARG A 634 3.50 -23.31 19.70
CA ARG A 634 4.12 -24.54 19.20
C ARG A 634 5.09 -25.12 20.21
#